data_AF-A0A965WZW6-F1
#
_entry.id   AF-A0A965WZW6-F1
#
_cell.length_a   1.000
_cell.length_b   1.000
_cell.length_c   1.000
_cell.angle_alpha   90.00
_cell.angle_beta   90.00
_cell.angle_gamma   90.00
#
_symmetry.space_group_name_H-M   'P 1'
#
loop_
_entity.id
_entity.type
_entity.pdbx_description
1 polymer ?
#
loop_
_entity_poly.entity_id
_entity_poly.type
_entity_poly.pdbx_seq_one_letter_code
_entity_poly.pdbx_strand_id
1 'polypeptide(L)' 'MAGTNRMSGQNKVLVAAKTLTMLVLLVLYIVPFVMVLINSFKPNKVILSNPLSLPDGLFLDNFMK' A
#
# COMPACT_ATOMS: atom_id res chain seq x y z
N MET A 1 28.16 -3.33 -37.85
CA MET A 1 26.80 -2.93 -37.38
C MET A 1 26.03 -4.19 -37.02
N ALA A 2 26.19 -4.69 -35.80
CA ALA A 2 25.53 -5.91 -35.35
C ALA A 2 25.09 -5.69 -33.90
N GLY A 3 23.81 -5.90 -33.60
CA GLY A 3 23.39 -5.97 -32.20
C GLY A 3 21.98 -5.53 -31.81
N THR A 4 21.04 -5.30 -32.74
CA THR A 4 19.66 -4.94 -32.34
C THR A 4 18.65 -5.96 -32.82
N ASN A 5 18.80 -7.22 -32.38
CA ASN A 5 17.79 -8.24 -32.64
C ASN A 5 17.72 -9.21 -31.47
N ARG A 6 17.08 -8.79 -30.37
CA ARG A 6 16.57 -9.70 -29.34
C ARG A 6 15.23 -9.21 -28.76
N MET A 7 14.18 -9.86 -29.25
CA MET A 7 13.02 -10.39 -28.52
C MET A 7 11.96 -9.42 -27.96
N SER A 8 10.92 -9.20 -28.77
CA SER A 8 9.63 -8.63 -28.35
C SER A 8 8.97 -9.37 -27.17
N GLY A 9 9.23 -10.68 -27.01
CA GLY A 9 8.70 -11.50 -25.91
C GLY A 9 9.41 -11.29 -24.57
N GLN A 10 10.75 -11.16 -24.56
CA GLN A 10 11.52 -10.93 -23.32
C GLN A 10 11.25 -9.54 -22.73
N ASN A 11 11.06 -8.54 -23.59
CA ASN A 11 10.70 -7.19 -23.17
C ASN A 11 9.33 -7.13 -22.48
N LYS A 12 8.35 -7.96 -22.91
CA LYS A 12 7.03 -8.01 -22.29
C LYS A 12 7.07 -8.55 -20.87
N VAL A 13 7.83 -9.62 -20.62
CA VAL A 13 7.98 -10.20 -19.26
C VAL A 13 8.70 -9.24 -18.33
N LEU A 14 9.79 -8.61 -18.80
CA LEU A 14 10.51 -7.59 -18.03
C LEU A 14 9.63 -6.38 -17.71
N VAL A 15 8.82 -5.92 -18.66
CA VAL A 15 7.86 -4.82 -18.44
C VAL A 15 6.79 -5.25 -17.43
N ALA A 16 6.20 -6.44 -17.56
CA ALA A 16 5.20 -6.93 -16.62
C ALA A 16 5.76 -7.08 -15.20
N ALA A 17 6.96 -7.65 -15.06
CA ALA A 17 7.65 -7.78 -13.78
C ALA A 17 7.95 -6.40 -13.17
N LYS A 18 8.47 -5.45 -13.95
CA LYS A 18 8.70 -4.07 -13.51
C LYS A 18 7.40 -3.41 -13.03
N THR A 19 6.32 -3.53 -13.80
CA THR A 19 5.01 -2.96 -13.45
C THR A 19 4.47 -3.58 -12.16
N LEU A 20 4.56 -4.91 -12.00
CA LEU A 20 4.14 -5.59 -10.77
C LEU A 20 4.97 -5.12 -9.56
N THR A 21 6.29 -5.04 -9.70
CA THR A 21 7.17 -4.54 -8.64
C THR A 21 6.83 -3.10 -8.26
N MET A 22 6.59 -2.23 -9.24
CA MET A 22 6.17 -0.84 -8.97
C MET A 22 4.81 -0.77 -8.27
N LEU A 23 3.86 -1.63 -8.63
CA LEU A 23 2.56 -1.70 -7.97
C LEU A 23 2.70 -2.16 -6.52
N VAL A 24 3.50 -3.18 -6.26
CA VAL A 24 3.77 -3.65 -4.89
C VAL A 24 4.42 -2.55 -4.06
N LEU A 25 5.44 -1.87 -4.61
CA LEU A 25 6.10 -0.75 -3.92
C LEU A 25 5.14 0.41 -3.65
N LEU A 26 4.24 0.71 -4.59
CA LEU A 26 3.20 1.72 -4.40
C LEU A 26 2.25 1.35 -3.26
N VAL A 27 1.78 0.10 -3.21
CA VAL A 27 0.93 -0.38 -2.12
C VAL A 27 1.66 -0.29 -0.78
N LEU A 28 2.89 -0.79 -0.70
CA LEU A 28 3.70 -0.71 0.52
C LEU A 28 3.95 0.74 0.97
N TYR A 29 4.07 1.68 0.04
CA TYR A 29 4.20 3.10 0.34
C TYR A 29 2.90 3.69 0.90
N ILE A 30 1.74 3.34 0.33
CA ILE A 30 0.44 3.91 0.72
C ILE A 30 -0.09 3.31 2.04
N VAL A 31 0.11 2.01 2.25
CA VAL A 31 -0.40 1.25 3.40
C VAL A 31 -0.14 1.92 4.76
N PRO A 32 1.06 2.42 5.12
CA PRO A 32 1.28 3.05 6.42
C PRO A 32 0.40 4.30 6.63
N PHE A 33 0.16 5.10 5.59
CA PHE A 33 -0.73 6.26 5.67
C PHE A 33 -2.19 5.86 5.85
N VAL A 34 -2.64 4.84 5.12
CA VAL A 34 -3.99 4.29 5.27
C VAL A 34 -4.18 3.71 6.68
N MET A 35 -3.17 3.03 7.23
CA MET A 35 -3.24 2.54 8.61
C MET A 35 -3.35 3.69 9.62
N VAL A 36 -2.61 4.78 9.45
CA VAL A 36 -2.72 5.96 10.34
C VAL A 36 -4.12 6.56 10.25
N LEU A 37 -4.66 6.69 9.04
CA LEU A 37 -6.02 7.20 8.82
C LEU A 37 -7.06 6.31 9.49
N ILE A 38 -7.03 4.99 9.27
CA ILE A 38 -7.96 4.05 9.90
C ILE A 38 -7.83 4.09 11.42
N ASN A 39 -6.62 4.08 11.97
CA ASN A 39 -6.40 4.11 13.41
C ASN A 39 -6.81 5.45 14.05
N SER A 40 -6.82 6.56 13.31
CA SER A 40 -7.32 7.85 13.82
C SER A 40 -8.80 7.82 14.20
N PHE A 41 -9.58 6.93 13.59
CA PHE A 41 -10.99 6.71 13.89
C PHE A 41 -11.23 5.64 14.96
N LYS A 42 -10.18 5.11 15.61
CA LYS A 42 -10.30 4.12 16.69
C LYS A 42 -10.07 4.77 18.07
N PRO A 43 -10.66 4.21 19.14
CA PRO A 43 -10.29 4.56 20.50
C PRO A 43 -8.82 4.21 20.79
N ASN A 44 -8.09 5.06 21.53
CA ASN A 44 -6.65 4.89 21.81
C ASN A 44 -6.27 3.50 22.36
N LYS A 45 -7.13 2.90 23.20
CA LYS A 45 -6.93 1.54 23.75
C LYS A 45 -6.95 0.45 22.66
N VAL A 46 -7.74 0.64 21.61
CA VAL A 46 -7.92 -0.33 20.52
C VAL A 46 -6.76 -0.24 19.52
N ILE A 47 -6.20 0.97 19.31
CA ILE A 47 -5.03 1.18 18.43
C ILE A 47 -3.85 0.28 18.83
N LEU A 48 -3.55 0.18 20.13
CA LEU A 48 -2.42 -0.59 20.66
C LEU A 48 -2.67 -2.10 20.73
N SER A 49 -3.93 -2.53 20.81
CA SER A 49 -4.28 -3.94 20.95
C SER A 49 -4.53 -4.64 19.61
N ASN A 50 -5.03 -3.91 18.60
CA ASN A 50 -5.24 -4.47 17.26
C ASN A 50 -5.08 -3.39 16.16
N PRO A 51 -3.83 -3.02 15.81
CA PRO A 51 -3.57 -1.90 14.90
C PRO A 51 -4.02 -2.14 13.46
N LEU A 52 -4.13 -3.41 13.05
CA LEU A 52 -4.51 -3.82 11.68
C LEU A 52 -6.01 -4.04 11.49
N SER A 53 -6.79 -4.07 12.57
CA SER A 53 -8.24 -4.27 12.46
C SER A 53 -8.91 -3.10 11.76
N LEU A 54 -10.06 -3.33 11.14
CA LEU A 54 -10.94 -2.25 10.74
C LEU A 54 -11.63 -1.66 11.99
N PRO A 55 -12.12 -0.41 11.93
CA PRO A 55 -12.83 0.19 13.04
C PRO A 55 -14.27 -0.36 13.09
N ASP A 56 -14.74 -0.77 14.26
CA ASP A 56 -16.11 -1.27 14.46
C ASP A 56 -17.18 -0.16 14.40
N GLY A 57 -16.73 1.10 14.42
CA GLY A 57 -17.55 2.30 14.34
C GLY A 57 -16.68 3.54 14.09
N LEU A 58 -17.31 4.67 13.80
CA LEU A 58 -16.60 5.94 13.60
C LEU A 58 -16.47 6.68 14.93
N PHE A 59 -15.26 6.70 15.50
CA PHE A 59 -14.98 7.44 16.73
C PHE A 59 -14.31 8.77 16.39
N LEU A 60 -15.05 9.87 16.59
CA LEU A 60 -14.59 11.24 16.29
C LEU A 60 -14.05 11.98 17.51
N ASP A 61 -14.06 11.36 18.69
CA ASP A 61 -13.61 11.96 19.95
C ASP A 61 -12.15 12.43 19.89
N ASN A 62 -11.33 11.79 19.04
CA ASN A 62 -9.94 12.17 18.80
C ASN A 62 -9.79 13.51 18.04
N PHE A 63 -10.85 13.96 17.33
CA PHE A 63 -10.84 15.18 16.52
C PHE A 63 -11.56 16.36 17.18
N MET A 64 -12.40 16.10 18.18
CA MET A 64 -13.25 17.10 18.85
C MET A 64 -12.59 17.70 20.10
N LYS A 65 -11.31 17.40 20.33
CA LYS A 65 -10.53 17.86 21.48
C LYS A 65 -9.80 19.16 21.20
#